data_AF-A0A7V4JHP6-F1
#
_entry.id   AF-A0A7V4JHP6-F1
#
_cell.length_a   1.000
_cell.length_b   1.000
_cell.length_c   1.000
_cell.angle_alpha   90.00
_cell.angle_beta   90.00
_cell.angle_gamma   90.00
#
_symmetry.space_group_name_H-M   'P 1'
#
loop_
_entity.id
_entity.type
_entity.pdbx_description
1 polymer ?
#
loop_
_entity_poly.entity_id
_entity_poly.type
_entity_poly.pdbx_seq_one_letter_code
_entity_poly.pdbx_strand_id
1 'polypeptide(L)'
;MSMKEAIQAEKARLQAALDAVTAPGATMSIFFPEGGSHRFEVDSFTVLRAMPQVDAQGNVVLWRYDLMFKEVGYDQGMQFVHLISDATAEQPHGQSMMLEDEHGNSYVANAIEPAIDPLEKKLFADWRGYRQAHAMMFERIDAQFLAEYTRMAEGGVG
;
A
#
# COMPACT_ATOMS: atom_id res chain seq x y z
N MET A 1 -4.96 26.63 -5.16
CA MET A 1 -4.15 25.43 -4.88
C MET A 1 -3.42 25.09 -6.16
N SER A 2 -2.10 24.97 -6.13
CA SER A 2 -1.28 24.53 -7.27
C SER A 2 -1.42 23.02 -7.49
N MET A 3 -1.07 22.53 -8.68
CA MET A 3 -1.06 21.08 -8.96
C MET A 3 -0.14 20.33 -7.99
N LYS A 4 1.00 20.92 -7.62
CA LYS A 4 1.92 20.34 -6.63
C LYS A 4 1.25 20.18 -5.26
N GLU A 5 0.51 21.19 -4.80
CA GLU A 5 -0.23 21.12 -3.54
C GLU A 5 -1.35 20.08 -3.60
N ALA A 6 -2.06 19.99 -4.73
CA ALA A 6 -3.10 18.98 -4.94
C ALA A 6 -2.53 17.56 -4.90
N ILE A 7 -1.40 17.31 -5.57
CA ILE A 7 -0.70 16.01 -5.55
C ILE A 7 -0.30 15.62 -4.12
N GLN A 8 0.26 16.56 -3.34
CA GLN A 8 0.68 16.26 -1.97
C GLN A 8 -0.52 16.02 -1.05
N ALA A 9 -1.59 16.81 -1.21
CA ALA A 9 -2.82 16.61 -0.46
C ALA A 9 -3.45 15.25 -0.77
N GLU A 10 -3.48 14.85 -2.04
CA GLU A 10 -4.04 13.56 -2.45
C GLU A 10 -3.19 12.39 -1.98
N LYS A 11 -1.87 12.48 -2.12
CA LYS A 11 -0.94 11.50 -1.58
C LYS A 11 -1.15 11.30 -0.07
N ALA A 12 -1.28 12.40 0.68
CA ALA A 12 -1.53 12.34 2.12
C ALA A 12 -2.91 11.76 2.45
N ARG A 13 -3.95 12.10 1.67
CA ARG A 13 -5.31 11.55 1.83
C ARG A 13 -5.30 10.03 1.64
N LEU A 14 -4.71 9.54 0.56
CA LEU A 14 -4.65 8.10 0.30
C LEU A 14 -3.79 7.37 1.33
N GLN A 15 -2.64 7.94 1.71
CA GLN A 15 -1.79 7.37 2.76
C GLN A 15 -2.57 7.20 4.06
N ALA A 16 -3.31 8.23 4.50
CA ALA A 16 -4.12 8.15 5.72
C ALA A 16 -5.21 7.08 5.64
N ALA A 17 -5.82 6.88 4.46
CA ALA A 17 -6.81 5.82 4.25
C ALA A 17 -6.19 4.42 4.36
N LEU A 18 -4.99 4.21 3.80
CA LEU A 18 -4.26 2.94 3.88
C LEU A 18 -3.72 2.68 5.29
N ASP A 19 -3.26 3.72 5.99
CA ASP A 19 -2.84 3.64 7.39
C ASP A 19 -4.02 3.20 8.28
N ALA A 20 -5.22 3.71 8.02
CA ALA A 20 -6.42 3.32 8.76
C ALA A 20 -6.76 1.83 8.56
N VAL A 21 -6.58 1.30 7.35
CA VAL A 21 -6.78 -0.13 7.04
C VAL A 21 -5.73 -0.99 7.75
N THR A 22 -4.47 -0.56 7.79
CA THR A 22 -3.35 -1.35 8.33
C THR A 22 -3.12 -1.17 9.84
N ALA A 23 -3.65 -0.11 10.45
CA ALA A 23 -3.52 0.16 11.88
C ALA A 23 -3.96 -0.99 12.82
N PRO A 24 -5.08 -1.70 12.59
CA PRO A 24 -5.42 -2.91 13.37
C PRO A 24 -4.64 -4.17 12.93
N GLY A 25 -3.91 -4.10 11.81
CA GLY A 25 -3.41 -5.23 11.04
C GLY A 25 -4.32 -5.41 9.83
N ALA A 26 -3.79 -5.86 8.70
CA ALA A 26 -4.58 -6.03 7.49
C ALA A 26 -4.21 -7.32 6.77
N THR A 27 -5.19 -7.89 6.07
CA THR A 27 -4.93 -8.88 5.04
C THR A 27 -5.24 -8.30 3.68
N MET A 28 -4.53 -8.74 2.66
CA MET A 28 -4.80 -8.34 1.29
C MET A 28 -4.88 -9.56 0.40
N SER A 29 -5.87 -9.59 -0.48
CA SER A 29 -5.94 -10.57 -1.56
C SER A 29 -5.70 -9.90 -2.90
N ILE A 30 -4.83 -10.48 -3.71
CA ILE A 30 -4.69 -10.16 -5.13
C ILE A 30 -5.51 -11.15 -5.94
N PHE A 31 -6.30 -10.66 -6.88
CA PHE A 31 -7.07 -11.43 -7.84
C PHE A 31 -6.57 -11.13 -9.25
N PHE A 32 -6.24 -12.18 -9.99
CA PHE A 32 -5.70 -12.05 -11.35
C PHE A 32 -6.82 -12.14 -12.39
N PRO A 33 -6.76 -11.38 -13.50
CA PRO A 33 -7.76 -11.41 -14.58
C PRO A 33 -8.00 -12.82 -15.16
N GLU A 34 -6.93 -13.61 -15.30
CA GLU A 34 -6.96 -14.99 -15.79
C GLU A 34 -7.47 -16.00 -14.76
N GLY A 35 -7.74 -15.54 -13.53
CA GLY A 35 -8.17 -16.36 -12.41
C GLY A 35 -7.03 -16.75 -11.46
N GLY A 36 -7.41 -17.10 -10.24
CA GLY A 36 -6.48 -17.36 -9.14
C GLY A 36 -6.41 -16.19 -8.16
N SER A 37 -5.84 -16.46 -6.99
CA SER A 37 -5.62 -15.42 -5.98
C SER A 37 -4.47 -15.77 -5.04
N HIS A 38 -3.85 -14.75 -4.49
CA HIS A 38 -2.89 -14.87 -3.39
C HIS A 38 -3.30 -13.95 -2.25
N ARG A 39 -2.99 -14.37 -1.02
CA ARG A 39 -3.28 -13.62 0.20
C ARG A 39 -1.98 -13.27 0.90
N PHE A 40 -1.96 -12.08 1.48
CA PHE A 40 -0.83 -11.52 2.21
C PHE A 40 -1.30 -10.97 3.57
N GLU A 41 -0.46 -11.11 4.59
CA GLU A 41 -0.57 -10.36 5.84
C GLU A 41 0.21 -9.04 5.69
N VAL A 42 -0.51 -7.94 5.52
CA VAL A 42 0.09 -6.65 5.17
C VAL A 42 0.44 -5.85 6.43
N ASP A 43 1.73 -5.54 6.58
CA ASP A 43 2.23 -4.67 7.64
C ASP A 43 1.85 -3.21 7.40
N SER A 44 2.11 -2.70 6.19
CA SER A 44 1.92 -1.29 5.86
C SER A 44 1.94 -1.04 4.36
N PHE A 45 1.36 0.09 3.95
CA PHE A 45 1.50 0.66 2.62
C PHE A 45 2.26 1.98 2.70
N THR A 46 2.95 2.33 1.61
CA THR A 46 3.51 3.66 1.39
C THR A 46 3.12 4.13 0.00
N VAL A 47 2.40 5.24 -0.09
CA VAL A 47 2.14 5.90 -1.37
C VAL A 47 3.44 6.55 -1.84
N LEU A 48 3.98 6.07 -2.95
CA LEU A 48 5.22 6.60 -3.54
C LEU A 48 4.89 7.81 -4.41
N ARG A 49 3.93 7.66 -5.33
CA ARG A 49 3.50 8.72 -6.26
C ARG A 49 1.97 8.82 -6.31
N ALA A 50 1.50 10.03 -6.56
CA ALA A 50 0.12 10.32 -6.94
C ALA A 50 0.16 11.11 -8.25
N MET A 51 -0.45 10.56 -9.29
CA MET A 51 -0.34 11.02 -10.67
C MET A 51 -1.74 11.44 -11.15
N PRO A 52 -1.98 12.74 -11.32
CA PRO A 52 -3.27 13.23 -11.81
C PRO A 52 -3.37 13.00 -13.32
N GLN A 53 -4.47 12.41 -13.74
CA GLN A 53 -4.91 12.42 -15.13
C GLN A 53 -5.83 13.63 -15.33
N VAL A 54 -5.48 14.52 -16.26
CA VAL A 54 -6.21 15.76 -16.50
C VAL A 54 -6.93 15.75 -17.84
N ASP A 55 -8.12 16.37 -17.89
CA ASP A 55 -8.82 16.63 -19.13
C ASP A 55 -8.19 17.79 -19.93
N ALA A 56 -8.74 18.07 -21.11
CA ALA A 56 -8.30 19.17 -21.96
C ALA A 56 -8.49 20.57 -21.33
N GLN A 57 -9.30 20.66 -20.27
CA GLN A 57 -9.56 21.88 -19.50
C GLN A 57 -8.63 22.00 -18.28
N GLY A 58 -7.80 20.98 -18.01
CA GLY A 58 -6.88 20.93 -16.88
C GLY A 58 -7.52 20.46 -15.57
N ASN A 59 -8.74 19.92 -15.60
CA ASN A 59 -9.37 19.33 -14.42
C ASN A 59 -8.86 17.91 -14.21
N VAL A 60 -8.60 17.55 -12.96
CA VAL A 60 -8.26 16.16 -12.63
C VAL A 60 -9.51 15.29 -12.76
N VAL A 61 -9.45 14.29 -13.63
CA VAL A 61 -10.54 13.33 -13.86
C VAL A 61 -10.30 11.98 -13.21
N LEU A 62 -9.03 11.64 -12.94
CA LEU A 62 -8.63 10.41 -12.29
C LEU A 62 -7.29 10.60 -11.58
N TRP A 63 -7.07 9.85 -10.51
CA TRP A 63 -5.77 9.71 -9.88
C TRP A 63 -5.25 8.28 -10.05
N ARG A 64 -3.99 8.18 -10.44
CA ARG A 64 -3.22 6.94 -10.48
C ARG A 64 -2.11 6.98 -9.44
N TYR A 65 -1.73 5.82 -8.92
CA TYR A 65 -0.82 5.73 -7.79
C TYR A 65 0.23 4.66 -8.02
N ASP A 66 1.44 4.94 -7.53
CA ASP A 66 2.39 3.88 -7.24
C ASP A 66 2.47 3.71 -5.74
N LEU A 67 2.34 2.47 -5.30
CA LEU A 67 2.32 2.09 -3.89
C LEU A 67 3.35 1.01 -3.63
N MET A 68 4.08 1.14 -2.54
CA MET A 68 4.81 0.04 -1.93
C MET A 68 3.94 -0.58 -0.85
N PHE A 69 3.85 -1.89 -0.78
CA PHE A 69 3.35 -2.57 0.42
C PHE A 69 4.37 -3.55 0.97
N LYS A 70 4.37 -3.69 2.30
CA LYS A 70 5.26 -4.60 3.03
C LYS A 70 4.41 -5.66 3.71
N GLU A 71 4.84 -6.90 3.62
CA GLU A 71 4.27 -8.01 4.37
C GLU A 71 4.83 -8.09 5.79
N VAL A 72 4.12 -8.77 6.68
CA VAL A 72 4.69 -9.24 7.94
C VAL A 72 5.92 -10.12 7.64
N GLY A 73 7.06 -9.83 8.29
CA GLY A 73 8.32 -10.55 8.03
C GLY A 73 9.23 -9.91 6.97
N TYR A 74 8.98 -8.66 6.57
CA TYR A 74 9.77 -7.99 5.52
C TYR A 74 11.27 -7.82 5.81
N ASP A 75 11.73 -8.06 7.04
CA ASP A 75 13.16 -8.10 7.37
C ASP A 75 13.89 -9.31 6.73
N GLN A 76 13.15 -10.27 6.20
CA GLN A 76 13.68 -11.45 5.52
C GLN A 76 14.04 -11.22 4.03
N GLY A 77 13.79 -10.03 3.50
CA GLY A 77 14.24 -9.63 2.16
C GLY A 77 13.16 -9.08 1.24
N MET A 78 13.58 -8.74 0.02
CA MET A 78 12.77 -8.05 -1.01
C MET A 78 11.50 -8.82 -1.41
N GLN A 79 11.47 -10.15 -1.28
CA GLN A 79 10.32 -10.97 -1.66
C GLN A 79 9.05 -10.67 -0.84
N PHE A 80 9.18 -9.97 0.28
CA PHE A 80 8.09 -9.54 1.17
C PHE A 80 7.70 -8.07 0.99
N VAL A 81 8.26 -7.40 -0.03
CA VAL A 81 7.97 -6.00 -0.36
C VAL A 81 7.62 -5.90 -1.82
N HIS A 82 6.55 -5.17 -2.13
CA HIS A 82 5.94 -5.23 -3.45
C HIS A 82 5.59 -3.83 -3.93
N LEU A 83 5.69 -3.64 -5.25
CA LEU A 83 5.28 -2.43 -5.94
C LEU A 83 3.97 -2.70 -6.66
N ILE A 84 2.98 -1.84 -6.44
CA ILE A 84 1.78 -1.75 -7.26
C ILE A 84 1.89 -0.44 -8.05
N SER A 85 1.94 -0.53 -9.37
CA SER A 85 2.14 0.63 -10.25
C SER A 85 0.86 0.98 -10.99
N ASP A 86 0.70 2.27 -11.32
CA ASP A 86 -0.44 2.83 -12.05
C ASP A 86 -1.81 2.36 -11.52
N ALA A 87 -1.93 2.21 -10.20
CA ALA A 87 -3.15 1.73 -9.58
C ALA A 87 -4.20 2.84 -9.48
N THR A 88 -5.46 2.50 -9.68
CA THR A 88 -6.57 3.26 -9.11
C THR A 88 -6.80 2.84 -7.66
N ALA A 89 -7.48 3.68 -6.89
CA ALA A 89 -7.78 3.38 -5.49
C ALA A 89 -9.21 3.78 -5.15
N GLU A 90 -9.97 2.83 -4.60
CA GLU A 90 -11.34 3.01 -4.14
C GLU A 90 -11.49 2.51 -2.70
N GLN A 91 -12.26 3.25 -1.91
CA GLN A 91 -12.57 2.87 -0.54
C GLN A 91 -14.06 2.49 -0.44
N PRO A 92 -14.43 1.23 -0.75
CA PRO A 92 -15.84 0.83 -0.80
C PRO A 92 -16.50 0.90 0.59
N HIS A 93 -15.76 0.50 1.63
CA HIS A 93 -16.14 0.62 3.04
C HIS A 93 -14.94 1.10 3.86
N GLY A 94 -15.18 1.84 4.96
CA GLY A 94 -14.12 2.53 5.72
C GLY A 94 -13.03 1.65 6.33
N GLN A 95 -13.18 0.32 6.27
CA GLN A 95 -12.21 -0.67 6.77
C GLN A 95 -11.56 -1.49 5.64
N SER A 96 -11.76 -1.11 4.38
CA SER A 96 -11.25 -1.81 3.21
C SER A 96 -10.68 -0.84 2.18
N MET A 97 -9.67 -1.25 1.44
CA MET A 97 -9.17 -0.53 0.27
C MET A 97 -9.16 -1.50 -0.91
N MET A 98 -9.68 -1.04 -2.05
CA MET A 98 -9.55 -1.73 -3.33
C MET A 98 -8.60 -0.94 -4.22
N LEU A 99 -7.60 -1.62 -4.77
CA LEU A 99 -6.69 -1.07 -5.76
C LEU A 99 -6.81 -1.92 -7.03
N GLU A 100 -6.73 -1.27 -8.19
CA GLU A 100 -6.71 -1.96 -9.49
C GLU A 100 -5.58 -1.39 -10.33
N ASP A 101 -4.62 -2.24 -10.72
CA ASP A 101 -3.50 -1.86 -11.57
C ASP A 101 -3.89 -1.81 -13.06
N GLU A 102 -2.97 -1.35 -13.91
CA GLU A 102 -3.21 -1.26 -15.37
C GLU A 102 -3.40 -2.62 -16.06
N HIS A 103 -2.97 -3.71 -15.43
CA HIS A 103 -3.13 -5.07 -15.94
C HIS A 103 -4.47 -5.69 -15.54
N GLY A 104 -5.26 -5.00 -14.71
CA GLY A 104 -6.54 -5.47 -14.20
C GLY A 104 -6.43 -6.38 -12.98
N ASN A 105 -5.26 -6.45 -12.34
CA ASN A 105 -5.13 -7.14 -11.06
C ASN A 105 -5.85 -6.34 -9.98
N SER A 106 -6.74 -7.01 -9.24
CA SER A 106 -7.49 -6.39 -8.16
C SER A 106 -6.88 -6.75 -6.82
N TYR A 107 -6.50 -5.74 -6.04
CA TYR A 107 -5.96 -5.86 -4.70
C TYR A 107 -7.01 -5.40 -3.70
N VAL A 108 -7.48 -6.31 -2.86
CA VAL A 108 -8.49 -6.01 -1.84
C VAL A 108 -7.85 -6.15 -0.48
N ALA A 109 -7.52 -5.02 0.14
CA ALA A 109 -6.99 -4.94 1.49
C ALA A 109 -8.12 -4.72 2.50
N ASN A 110 -8.18 -5.54 3.53
CA ASN A 110 -9.17 -5.47 4.59
C ASN A 110 -8.47 -5.38 5.94
N ALA A 111 -8.95 -4.46 6.79
CA ALA A 111 -8.55 -4.41 8.17
C ALA A 111 -8.95 -5.72 8.87
N ILE A 112 -8.07 -6.22 9.73
CA ILE A 112 -8.39 -7.34 10.60
C ILE A 112 -9.41 -6.86 11.63
N GLU A 113 -10.56 -7.51 11.67
CA GLU A 113 -11.54 -7.30 12.71
C GLU A 113 -11.14 -8.08 13.96
N PRO A 114 -10.70 -7.41 15.05
CA PRO A 114 -10.03 -8.07 16.17
C PRO A 114 -10.94 -9.02 16.98
N ALA A 115 -12.25 -8.98 16.75
CA ALA A 115 -13.23 -9.86 17.37
C ALA A 115 -13.43 -11.17 16.57
N ILE A 116 -12.99 -11.20 15.31
CA ILE A 116 -13.25 -12.28 14.36
C ILE A 116 -12.03 -13.21 14.24
N ASP A 117 -10.80 -12.66 14.20
CA ASP A 117 -9.58 -13.47 14.05
C ASP A 117 -8.54 -13.25 15.18
N PRO A 118 -8.59 -14.06 16.26
CA PRO A 118 -7.62 -13.96 17.36
C PRO A 118 -6.19 -14.37 16.98
N LEU A 119 -6.01 -15.25 16.00
CA LEU A 119 -4.67 -15.73 15.62
C LEU A 119 -3.95 -14.69 14.79
N GLU A 120 -4.62 -14.10 13.79
CA GLU A 120 -4.08 -12.98 13.02
C GLU A 120 -3.77 -11.79 13.94
N LYS A 121 -4.68 -11.46 14.85
CA LYS A 121 -4.42 -10.40 15.84
C LYS A 121 -3.13 -10.65 16.64
N LYS A 122 -2.90 -11.90 17.07
CA LYS A 122 -1.68 -12.25 17.80
C LYS A 122 -0.45 -12.12 16.90
N LEU A 123 -0.52 -12.59 15.65
CA LEU A 123 0.56 -12.44 14.67
C LEU A 123 1.00 -10.98 14.52
N PHE A 124 0.04 -10.07 14.31
CA PHE A 124 0.35 -8.63 14.16
C PHE A 124 0.88 -8.02 15.45
N ALA A 125 0.37 -8.43 16.62
CA ALA A 125 0.88 -7.97 17.91
C ALA A 125 2.33 -8.41 18.14
N ASP A 126 2.64 -9.69 17.89
CA ASP A 126 3.99 -10.25 18.01
C ASP A 126 4.95 -9.55 17.03
N TRP A 127 4.54 -9.38 15.77
CA TRP A 127 5.31 -8.70 14.74
C TRP A 127 5.63 -7.25 15.11
N ARG A 128 4.65 -6.48 15.58
CA ARG A 128 4.86 -5.10 16.04
C ARG A 128 5.78 -5.03 17.24
N GLY A 129 5.65 -5.95 18.19
CA GLY A 129 6.55 -6.07 19.34
C GLY A 129 7.99 -6.34 18.90
N TYR A 130 8.18 -7.26 17.94
CA TYR A 130 9.48 -7.53 17.34
C TYR A 130 10.08 -6.30 16.66
N ARG A 131 9.30 -5.57 15.85
CA ARG A 131 9.77 -4.34 15.21
C ARG A 131 10.20 -3.28 16.20
N GLN A 132 9.40 -3.07 17.25
CA GLN A 132 9.71 -2.10 18.29
C GLN A 132 11.01 -2.46 19.02
N ALA A 133 11.23 -3.75 19.32
CA ALA A 133 12.46 -4.23 19.95
C ALA A 133 13.71 -4.05 19.06
N HIS A 134 13.52 -3.94 17.73
CA HIS A 134 14.61 -3.81 16.74
C HIS A 134 14.50 -2.51 15.93
N ALA A 135 14.00 -1.43 16.52
CA ALA A 135 13.66 -0.19 15.80
C ALA A 135 14.79 0.36 14.91
N MET A 136 16.04 0.37 15.39
CA MET A 136 17.19 0.85 14.59
C MET A 136 17.52 -0.04 13.39
N MET A 137 17.18 -1.32 13.44
CA MET A 137 17.32 -2.22 12.28
C MET A 137 16.22 -1.90 11.26
N PHE A 138 14.99 -1.78 11.73
CA PHE A 138 13.84 -1.48 10.88
C PHE A 138 13.91 -0.10 10.24
N GLU A 139 14.43 0.92 10.93
CA GLU A 139 14.67 2.24 10.33
C GLU A 139 15.58 2.15 9.09
N ARG A 140 16.64 1.34 9.17
CA ARG A 140 17.57 1.13 8.04
C ARG A 140 16.94 0.35 6.91
N ILE A 141 16.22 -0.73 7.22
CA ILE A 141 15.51 -1.56 6.24
C ILE A 141 14.44 -0.72 5.52
N ASP A 142 13.64 0.04 6.27
CA ASP A 142 12.58 0.88 5.73
C ASP A 142 13.15 1.98 4.83
N ALA A 143 14.24 2.63 5.24
CA ALA A 143 14.92 3.63 4.40
C ALA A 143 15.47 3.01 3.10
N GLN A 144 16.03 1.80 3.17
CA GLN A 144 16.54 1.10 2.00
C GLN A 144 15.41 0.74 1.02
N PHE A 145 14.32 0.15 1.50
CA PHE A 145 13.18 -0.19 0.65
C PHE A 145 12.51 1.05 0.09
N LEU A 146 12.30 2.09 0.89
CA LEU A 146 11.73 3.33 0.38
C LEU A 146 12.58 3.92 -0.76
N ALA A 147 13.91 3.94 -0.60
CA ALA A 147 14.80 4.46 -1.63
C ALA A 147 14.80 3.60 -2.91
N GLU A 148 14.77 2.27 -2.78
CA GLU A 148 14.74 1.36 -3.94
C GLU A 148 13.41 1.44 -4.69
N TYR A 149 12.29 1.31 -3.98
CA TYR A 149 10.96 1.26 -4.60
C TYR A 149 10.55 2.62 -5.16
N THR A 150 10.97 3.74 -4.54
CA THR A 150 10.81 5.06 -5.15
C THR A 150 11.54 5.14 -6.49
N ARG A 151 12.77 4.61 -6.56
CA ARG A 151 13.56 4.60 -7.81
C ARG A 151 12.91 3.73 -8.88
N MET A 152 12.34 2.58 -8.50
CA MET A 152 11.59 1.71 -9.41
C MET A 152 10.32 2.39 -9.94
N ALA A 153 9.53 3.02 -9.06
CA ALA A 153 8.35 3.79 -9.43
C ALA A 153 8.68 4.93 -10.40
N GLU A 154 9.76 5.67 -10.14
CA GLU A 154 10.21 6.75 -11.03
C GLU A 154 10.82 6.24 -12.35
N GLY A 155 11.50 5.09 -12.32
CA GLY A 155 12.16 4.49 -13.48
C GLY A 155 11.25 3.70 -14.41
N GLY A 156 10.07 3.27 -13.93
CA GLY A 156 9.05 2.57 -14.72
C GLY A 156 8.26 3.46 -15.69
N VAL A 157 8.61 4.75 -15.81
CA VAL A 157 8.08 5.64 -16.85
C VAL A 157 8.85 5.37 -18.15
N GLY A 158 8.42 4.34 -18.88
CA GLY A 158 8.94 3.97 -20.21
C GLY A 158 7.81 3.84 -21.22
#